data_AF-A0AA95N847-F1
#
_entry.id   AF-A0AA95N847-F1
#
_cell.length_a   1.000
_cell.length_b   1.000
_cell.length_c   1.000
_cell.angle_alpha   90.00
_cell.angle_beta   90.00
_cell.angle_gamma   90.00
#
_symmetry.space_group_name_H-M   'P 1'
#
loop_
_entity.id
_entity.type
_entity.pdbx_description
1 polymer ?
#
loop_
_entity_poly.entity_id
_entity_poly.type
_entity_poly.pdbx_seq_one_letter_code
_entity_poly.pdbx_strand_id
1 'polypeptide(L)'
;MKRYLWKIQFNSSGIDSLKPLSDISKVDARNSHYVVIDRATGSQRSLTLEDHYSQVAQFELHSMVPAKISSQYGIARNIYVYAWYVYEFFNVAEAKVLTVLELALKDRVGDKELKNYIRDRKQQHFDQTGKKLGIRQGLKTLMEYSRDNKLVANNGFSAWHRHATRQAYYTTQREQWEWAEAEMAKTGKDEIELPIIEVEQLPPDENYDHVQFLIDHTNKIRNTYAHGTAMLHDQVLGSFEMVSEFINQLYSDRE
;
A
#
# COMPACT_ATOMS: atom_id res chain seq x y z
N MET A 1 -9.97 -19.32 -12.66
CA MET A 1 -10.23 -17.86 -12.57
C MET A 1 -9.88 -17.27 -13.94
N LYS A 2 -10.87 -16.92 -14.78
CA LYS A 2 -10.58 -16.25 -16.06
C LYS A 2 -10.14 -14.81 -15.77
N ARG A 3 -8.86 -14.51 -15.95
CA ARG A 3 -8.31 -13.15 -15.87
C ARG A 3 -8.28 -12.56 -17.28
N TYR A 4 -9.13 -11.58 -17.52
CA TYR A 4 -9.05 -10.76 -18.73
C TYR A 4 -8.13 -9.58 -18.45
N LEU A 5 -6.94 -9.57 -19.08
CA LEU A 5 -6.06 -8.41 -19.13
C LEU A 5 -6.59 -7.47 -20.22
N TRP A 6 -7.35 -6.46 -19.83
CA TRP A 6 -7.71 -5.37 -20.73
C TRP A 6 -6.60 -4.32 -20.74
N LYS A 7 -5.89 -4.21 -21.86
CA LYS A 7 -5.03 -3.06 -22.16
C LYS A 7 -5.95 -1.95 -22.69
N ILE A 8 -6.46 -1.09 -21.82
CA ILE A 8 -7.30 0.03 -22.24
C ILE A 8 -6.39 1.18 -22.69
N GLN A 9 -6.36 1.44 -23.99
CA GLN A 9 -5.93 2.74 -24.51
C GLN A 9 -7.03 3.75 -24.19
N PHE A 10 -6.81 4.60 -23.18
CA PHE A 10 -7.69 5.75 -22.93
C PHE A 10 -7.39 6.85 -23.95
N ASN A 11 -8.44 7.37 -24.59
CA ASN A 11 -8.37 8.58 -25.39
C ASN A 11 -8.02 9.74 -24.43
N SER A 12 -6.82 10.29 -24.55
CA SER A 12 -6.19 11.17 -23.56
C SER A 12 -6.61 12.64 -23.66
N SER A 13 -7.53 13.01 -24.55
CA SER A 13 -7.93 14.40 -24.74
C SER A 13 -9.00 14.82 -23.73
N GLY A 14 -8.56 15.19 -22.51
CA GLY A 14 -9.35 16.00 -21.56
C GLY A 14 -9.62 15.39 -20.18
N ILE A 15 -9.25 14.12 -19.95
CA ILE A 15 -9.58 13.40 -18.71
C ILE A 15 -8.84 13.96 -17.48
N ASP A 16 -7.60 14.41 -17.63
CA ASP A 16 -6.77 14.88 -16.51
C ASP A 16 -6.81 16.43 -16.34
N SER A 17 -7.87 17.07 -16.85
CA SER A 17 -8.07 18.53 -16.75
C SER A 17 -9.10 18.89 -15.67
N LEU A 18 -9.17 20.16 -15.28
CA LEU A 18 -10.17 20.61 -14.31
C LEU A 18 -11.57 20.25 -14.80
N LYS A 19 -12.27 19.40 -14.05
CA LYS A 19 -13.62 18.98 -14.39
C LYS A 19 -14.55 20.19 -14.57
N PRO A 20 -15.41 20.20 -15.60
CA PRO A 20 -16.50 21.17 -15.70
C PRO A 20 -17.39 21.10 -14.45
N LEU A 21 -17.94 22.24 -14.04
CA LEU A 21 -18.80 22.32 -12.85
C LEU A 21 -19.99 21.34 -12.91
N SER A 22 -20.55 21.10 -14.10
CA SER A 22 -21.65 20.15 -14.32
C SER A 22 -21.29 18.68 -14.08
N ASP A 23 -20.00 18.36 -14.05
CA ASP A 23 -19.48 16.99 -14.05
C ASP A 23 -18.73 16.65 -12.75
N ILE A 24 -18.64 17.59 -11.81
CA ILE A 24 -17.87 17.43 -10.57
C ILE A 24 -18.35 16.27 -9.70
N SER A 25 -19.64 15.94 -9.76
CA SER A 25 -20.27 14.82 -9.04
C SER A 25 -20.49 13.59 -9.91
N LYS A 26 -20.04 13.61 -11.18
CA LYS A 26 -20.11 12.42 -12.05
C LYS A 26 -18.89 11.56 -11.79
N VAL A 27 -19.12 10.25 -11.67
CA VAL A 27 -18.04 9.26 -11.50
C VAL A 27 -16.99 9.42 -12.59
N ASP A 28 -15.72 9.25 -12.23
CA ASP A 28 -14.65 9.20 -13.22
C ASP A 28 -14.85 7.99 -14.14
N ALA A 29 -14.67 8.17 -15.45
CA ALA A 29 -14.87 7.09 -16.43
C ALA A 29 -13.99 5.86 -16.11
N ARG A 30 -12.76 6.07 -15.59
CA ARG A 30 -11.85 5.00 -15.19
C ARG A 30 -12.45 4.14 -14.06
N ASN A 31 -13.21 4.74 -13.15
CA ASN A 31 -13.84 4.04 -12.04
C ASN A 31 -15.13 3.30 -12.45
N SER A 32 -15.73 3.65 -13.58
CA SER A 32 -17.00 3.05 -14.03
C SER A 32 -16.89 1.59 -14.50
N HIS A 33 -15.66 1.11 -14.73
CA HIS A 33 -15.39 -0.22 -15.27
C HIS A 33 -15.13 -1.30 -14.21
N TYR A 34 -15.08 -0.94 -12.93
CA TYR A 34 -14.86 -1.91 -11.86
C TYR A 34 -16.13 -2.64 -11.47
N VAL A 35 -15.98 -3.94 -11.15
CA VAL A 35 -17.07 -4.81 -10.72
C VAL A 35 -16.76 -5.47 -9.38
N VAL A 36 -17.80 -5.69 -8.59
CA VAL A 36 -17.78 -6.57 -7.42
C VAL A 36 -18.27 -7.93 -7.86
N ILE A 37 -17.52 -8.97 -7.49
CA ILE A 37 -17.87 -10.37 -7.74
C ILE A 37 -18.24 -11.01 -6.41
N ASP A 38 -19.48 -11.49 -6.30
CA ASP A 38 -19.89 -12.34 -5.20
C ASP A 38 -19.18 -13.70 -5.34
N ARG A 39 -18.36 -14.06 -4.35
CA ARG A 39 -17.57 -15.29 -4.39
C ARG A 39 -18.42 -16.56 -4.23
N ALA A 40 -19.58 -16.48 -3.59
CA ALA A 40 -20.45 -17.62 -3.37
C ALA A 40 -21.35 -17.88 -4.58
N THR A 41 -21.88 -16.82 -5.19
CA THR A 41 -22.82 -16.95 -6.32
C THR A 41 -22.18 -16.76 -7.69
N GLY A 42 -20.96 -16.23 -7.74
CA GLY A 42 -20.27 -15.83 -8.98
C GLY A 42 -20.90 -14.62 -9.68
N SER A 43 -21.94 -14.03 -9.08
CA SER A 43 -22.66 -12.89 -9.66
C SER A 43 -21.79 -11.64 -9.67
N GLN A 44 -21.96 -10.83 -10.72
CA GLN A 44 -21.19 -9.61 -10.92
C GLN A 44 -22.13 -8.41 -10.90
N ARG A 45 -21.72 -7.35 -10.21
CA ARG A 45 -22.37 -6.04 -10.26
C ARG A 45 -21.34 -4.93 -10.34
N SER A 46 -21.70 -3.77 -10.88
CA SER A 46 -20.82 -2.60 -10.85
C SER A 46 -20.45 -2.22 -9.43
N LEU A 47 -19.21 -1.76 -9.27
CA LEU A 47 -18.73 -1.16 -8.02
C LEU A 47 -19.51 0.13 -7.75
N THR A 48 -19.95 0.33 -6.51
CA THR A 48 -20.65 1.56 -6.11
C THR A 48 -19.75 2.46 -5.26
N LEU A 49 -20.20 3.69 -5.02
CA LEU A 49 -19.51 4.60 -4.10
C LEU A 49 -19.47 4.02 -2.67
N GLU A 50 -20.52 3.32 -2.24
CA GLU A 50 -20.61 2.70 -0.92
C GLU A 50 -19.58 1.58 -0.77
N ASP A 51 -19.35 0.78 -1.82
CA ASP A 51 -18.28 -0.23 -1.83
C ASP A 51 -16.91 0.44 -1.74
N HIS A 52 -16.68 1.47 -2.57
CA HIS A 52 -15.45 2.26 -2.59
C HIS A 52 -15.16 2.91 -1.23
N TYR A 53 -16.18 3.48 -0.59
CA TYR A 53 -16.08 4.02 0.76
C TYR A 53 -15.72 2.94 1.78
N SER A 54 -16.41 1.79 1.73
CA SER A 54 -16.19 0.69 2.66
C SER A 54 -14.78 0.12 2.57
N GLN A 55 -14.17 0.12 1.38
CA GLN A 55 -12.78 -0.33 1.18
C GLN A 55 -11.76 0.45 1.99
N VAL A 56 -11.95 1.75 2.20
CA VAL A 56 -11.03 2.58 3.02
C VAL A 56 -11.52 2.77 4.45
N ALA A 57 -12.84 2.72 4.68
CA ALA A 57 -13.43 2.93 6.01
C ALA A 57 -12.95 1.90 7.03
N GLN A 58 -12.74 0.65 6.60
CA GLN A 58 -12.22 -0.43 7.45
C GLN A 58 -10.83 -0.17 8.05
N PHE A 59 -10.03 0.71 7.44
CA PHE A 59 -8.72 1.08 7.95
C PHE A 59 -8.88 2.24 8.93
N GLU A 60 -9.12 1.92 10.19
CA GLU A 60 -9.31 2.89 11.27
C GLU A 60 -8.06 3.03 12.15
N LEU A 61 -7.88 4.23 12.70
CA LEU A 61 -6.87 4.48 13.73
C LEU A 61 -7.49 4.30 15.11
N HIS A 62 -6.74 3.70 16.04
CA HIS A 62 -7.18 3.48 17.41
C HIS A 62 -7.39 4.81 18.16
N SER A 63 -8.21 4.79 19.22
CA SER A 63 -8.51 5.97 20.03
C SER A 63 -7.30 6.57 20.76
N MET A 64 -6.23 5.78 20.96
CA MET A 64 -4.97 6.25 21.54
C MET A 64 -4.14 7.12 20.60
N VAL A 65 -4.46 7.15 19.30
CA VAL A 65 -3.75 7.99 18.34
C VAL A 65 -4.14 9.46 18.53
N PRO A 66 -3.17 10.39 18.66
CA PRO A 66 -3.45 11.80 18.88
C PRO A 66 -4.38 12.41 17.82
N ALA A 67 -5.34 13.22 18.27
CA ALA A 67 -6.37 13.82 17.40
C ALA A 67 -5.82 14.57 16.18
N LYS A 68 -4.64 15.20 16.31
CA LYS A 68 -3.96 15.88 15.19
C LYS A 68 -3.54 14.91 14.08
N ILE A 69 -3.13 13.69 14.41
CA ILE A 69 -2.77 12.65 13.44
C ILE A 69 -4.04 12.05 12.85
N SER A 70 -5.01 11.69 13.70
CA SER A 70 -6.30 11.12 13.28
C SER A 70 -7.05 12.04 12.32
N SER A 71 -7.01 13.35 12.55
CA SER A 71 -7.60 14.35 11.65
C SER A 71 -6.92 14.35 10.27
N GLN A 72 -5.58 14.31 10.22
CA GLN A 72 -4.85 14.27 8.95
C GLN A 72 -5.07 12.95 8.21
N TYR A 73 -5.19 11.84 8.93
CA TYR A 73 -5.54 10.54 8.36
C TYR A 73 -6.96 10.53 7.78
N GLY A 74 -7.92 11.11 8.49
CA GLY A 74 -9.28 11.32 7.98
C GLY A 74 -9.33 12.10 6.68
N ILE A 75 -8.50 13.15 6.53
CA ILE A 75 -8.35 13.87 5.26
C ILE A 75 -7.83 12.94 4.16
N ALA A 76 -6.83 12.10 4.43
CA ALA A 76 -6.33 11.14 3.45
C ALA A 76 -7.43 10.18 2.96
N ARG A 77 -8.22 9.62 3.88
CA ARG A 77 -9.34 8.73 3.56
C ARG A 77 -10.42 9.45 2.77
N ASN A 78 -10.75 10.69 3.12
CA ASN A 78 -11.71 11.49 2.34
C ASN A 78 -11.21 11.74 0.92
N ILE A 79 -9.93 12.09 0.73
CA ILE A 79 -9.35 12.26 -0.62
C ILE A 79 -9.46 10.96 -1.41
N TYR A 80 -9.20 9.81 -0.78
CA TYR A 80 -9.40 8.51 -1.41
C TYR A 80 -10.87 8.30 -1.83
N VAL A 81 -11.84 8.62 -0.97
CA VAL A 81 -13.27 8.52 -1.33
C VAL A 81 -13.60 9.43 -2.52
N TYR A 82 -13.10 10.66 -2.53
CA TYR A 82 -13.27 11.59 -3.66
C TYR A 82 -12.53 11.16 -4.92
N ALA A 83 -11.56 10.24 -4.83
CA ALA A 83 -10.95 9.63 -6.00
C ALA A 83 -11.93 8.82 -6.86
N TRP A 84 -13.10 8.49 -6.31
CA TRP A 84 -14.25 7.99 -7.07
C TRP A 84 -14.66 8.94 -8.21
N TYR A 85 -14.61 10.25 -7.95
CA TYR A 85 -14.99 11.28 -8.89
C TYR A 85 -13.79 11.87 -9.63
N VAL A 86 -12.58 11.83 -9.06
CA VAL A 86 -11.38 12.41 -9.67
C VAL A 86 -10.23 11.42 -9.51
N TYR A 87 -9.97 10.60 -10.51
CA TYR A 87 -9.04 9.46 -10.39
C TYR A 87 -7.64 9.86 -9.92
N GLU A 88 -7.15 11.05 -10.29
CA GLU A 88 -5.85 11.58 -9.88
C GLU A 88 -5.72 11.70 -8.35
N PHE A 89 -6.85 11.78 -7.64
CA PHE A 89 -6.87 11.85 -6.18
C PHE A 89 -6.43 10.55 -5.52
N PHE A 90 -6.36 9.40 -6.22
CA PHE A 90 -5.77 8.19 -5.65
C PHE A 90 -4.32 8.42 -5.23
N ASN A 91 -3.52 8.96 -6.14
CA ASN A 91 -2.11 9.29 -5.89
C ASN A 91 -1.96 10.39 -4.83
N VAL A 92 -2.86 11.38 -4.83
CA VAL A 92 -2.87 12.46 -3.80
C VAL A 92 -3.20 11.88 -2.43
N ALA A 93 -4.15 10.95 -2.36
CA ALA A 93 -4.52 10.25 -1.13
C ALA A 93 -3.35 9.40 -0.61
N GLU A 94 -2.64 8.70 -1.49
CA GLU A 94 -1.45 7.91 -1.11
C GLU A 94 -0.31 8.81 -0.60
N ALA A 95 0.02 9.88 -1.33
CA ALA A 95 1.00 10.86 -0.88
C ALA A 95 0.62 11.46 0.48
N LYS A 96 -0.68 11.74 0.67
CA LYS A 96 -1.20 12.26 1.94
C LYS A 96 -1.03 11.24 3.06
N VAL A 97 -1.44 9.98 2.87
CA VAL A 97 -1.38 8.95 3.93
C VAL A 97 0.07 8.65 4.33
N LEU A 98 1.02 8.64 3.38
CA LEU A 98 2.45 8.50 3.66
C LEU A 98 3.01 9.70 4.43
N THR A 99 2.52 10.90 4.17
CA THR A 99 2.87 12.09 4.95
C THR A 99 2.32 12.00 6.38
N VAL A 100 1.12 11.43 6.56
CA VAL A 100 0.55 11.17 7.90
C VAL A 100 1.41 10.17 8.68
N LEU A 101 1.91 9.11 8.04
CA LEU A 101 2.86 8.19 8.67
C LEU A 101 4.11 8.92 9.18
N GLU A 102 4.72 9.77 8.33
CA GLU A 102 5.89 10.55 8.75
C GLU A 102 5.58 11.52 9.90
N LEU A 103 4.40 12.14 9.90
CA LEU A 103 3.93 12.99 10.99
C LEU A 103 3.78 12.21 12.30
N ALA A 104 3.12 11.05 12.25
CA ALA A 104 2.89 10.20 13.41
C ALA A 104 4.21 9.68 14.01
N LEU A 105 5.14 9.27 13.15
CA LEU A 105 6.47 8.85 13.58
C LEU A 105 7.26 9.98 14.25
N LYS A 106 7.26 11.19 13.66
CA LYS A 106 7.94 12.35 14.28
C LYS A 106 7.33 12.70 15.63
N ASP A 107 6.01 12.66 15.72
CA ASP A 107 5.30 12.91 16.98
C ASP A 107 5.64 11.87 18.04
N ARG A 108 5.65 10.58 17.68
CA ARG A 108 5.91 9.49 18.62
C ARG A 108 7.36 9.42 19.09
N VAL A 109 8.32 9.67 18.20
CA VAL A 109 9.76 9.58 18.49
C VAL A 109 10.27 10.85 19.14
N GLY A 110 9.91 12.02 18.61
CA GLY A 110 10.43 13.32 19.05
C GLY A 110 11.83 13.63 18.51
N ASP A 111 12.08 14.92 18.25
CA ASP A 111 13.31 15.39 17.60
C ASP A 111 14.59 15.09 18.38
N LYS A 112 14.53 15.16 19.72
CA LYS A 112 15.68 14.92 20.59
C LYS A 112 16.11 13.46 20.53
N GLU A 113 15.16 12.53 20.68
CA GLU A 113 15.44 11.09 20.64
C GLU A 113 15.92 10.66 19.26
N LEU A 114 15.32 11.19 18.18
CA LEU A 114 15.79 10.92 16.83
C LEU A 114 17.24 11.39 16.62
N LYS A 115 17.61 12.58 17.11
CA LYS A 115 18.98 13.09 17.03
C LYS A 115 19.97 12.23 17.81
N ASN A 116 19.59 11.79 19.01
CA ASN A 116 20.40 10.87 19.83
C ASN A 116 20.63 9.56 19.09
N TYR A 117 19.56 8.92 18.60
CA TYR A 117 19.64 7.68 17.83
C TYR A 117 20.56 7.81 16.61
N ILE A 118 20.44 8.88 15.83
CA ILE A 118 21.29 9.11 14.65
C ILE A 118 22.75 9.28 15.04
N ARG A 119 23.03 10.03 16.12
CA ARG A 119 24.40 10.23 16.61
C ARG A 119 25.00 8.90 17.05
N ASP A 120 24.26 8.12 17.83
CA ASP A 120 24.73 6.86 18.39
C ASP A 120 24.99 5.83 17.28
N ARG A 121 24.12 5.73 16.26
CA ARG A 121 24.38 4.89 15.08
C ARG A 121 25.57 5.33 14.25
N LYS A 122 25.78 6.65 14.10
CA LYS A 122 26.96 7.19 13.41
C LYS A 122 28.25 6.82 14.15
N GLN A 123 28.24 6.92 15.48
CA GLN A 123 29.38 6.56 16.31
C GLN A 123 29.67 5.06 16.22
N GLN A 124 28.66 4.20 16.43
CA GLN A 124 28.81 2.75 16.33
C GLN A 124 29.36 2.30 14.97
N HIS A 125 28.86 2.88 13.88
CA HIS A 125 29.37 2.56 12.54
C HIS A 125 30.82 3.02 12.35
N PHE A 126 31.18 4.19 12.86
CA PHE A 126 32.56 4.67 12.82
C PHE A 126 33.49 3.78 13.64
N ASP A 127 33.08 3.37 14.83
CA ASP A 127 33.87 2.48 15.69
C ASP A 127 34.10 1.11 15.04
N GLN A 128 33.12 0.62 14.27
CA GLN A 128 33.19 -0.68 13.58
C GLN A 128 33.97 -0.63 12.25
N THR A 129 33.93 0.49 11.52
CA THR A 129 34.41 0.53 10.12
C THR A 129 35.50 1.58 9.86
N GLY A 130 35.73 2.49 10.81
CA GLY A 130 36.56 3.69 10.64
C GLY A 130 35.95 4.74 9.69
N LYS A 131 34.73 4.55 9.19
CA LYS A 131 34.08 5.43 8.18
C LYS A 131 32.87 6.15 8.76
N LYS A 132 32.58 7.35 8.23
CA LYS A 132 31.39 8.13 8.62
C LYS A 132 30.14 7.59 7.94
N LEU A 133 29.07 7.35 8.70
CA LEU A 133 27.78 6.92 8.17
C LEU A 133 26.89 8.10 7.73
N GLY A 134 26.37 8.01 6.52
CA GLY A 134 25.43 8.99 5.96
C GLY A 134 23.96 8.72 6.31
N ILE A 135 23.56 8.93 7.57
CA ILE A 135 22.13 8.86 7.97
C ILE A 135 21.47 10.24 7.84
N ARG A 136 20.29 10.28 7.22
CA ARG A 136 19.43 11.46 7.08
C ARG A 136 18.27 11.43 8.08
N GLN A 137 17.80 12.59 8.50
CA GLN A 137 16.55 12.70 9.27
C GLN A 137 15.37 12.61 8.31
N GLY A 138 14.76 11.44 8.19
CA GLY A 138 13.63 11.22 7.30
C GLY A 138 12.87 9.94 7.64
N LEU A 139 11.84 9.66 6.84
CA LEU A 139 10.91 8.55 7.05
C LEU A 139 11.62 7.21 7.27
N LYS A 140 12.62 6.87 6.44
CA LYS A 140 13.40 5.63 6.61
C LYS A 140 13.97 5.49 8.03
N THR A 141 14.67 6.53 8.52
CA THR A 141 15.33 6.51 9.82
C THR A 141 14.35 6.50 10.99
N LEU A 142 13.18 7.11 10.83
CA LEU A 142 12.09 7.01 11.81
C LEU A 142 11.50 5.60 11.89
N MET A 143 11.35 4.92 10.75
CA MET A 143 10.90 3.52 10.72
C MET A 143 11.97 2.58 11.29
N GLU A 144 13.24 2.81 10.99
CA GLU A 144 14.38 2.08 11.60
C GLU A 144 14.38 2.26 13.12
N TYR A 145 14.23 3.49 13.62
CA TYR A 145 14.09 3.75 15.05
C TYR A 145 12.93 2.95 15.66
N SER A 146 11.78 2.93 14.98
CA SER A 146 10.58 2.24 15.47
C SER A 146 10.79 0.75 15.58
N ARG A 147 11.44 0.11 14.60
CA ARG A 147 11.83 -1.30 14.68
C ARG A 147 12.84 -1.54 15.80
N ASP A 148 13.93 -0.77 15.82
CA ASP A 148 15.05 -1.01 16.74
C ASP A 148 14.63 -0.81 18.22
N ASN A 149 13.65 0.06 18.47
CA ASN A 149 13.05 0.30 19.80
C ASN A 149 11.77 -0.52 20.06
N LYS A 150 11.49 -1.51 19.20
CA LYS A 150 10.35 -2.44 19.31
C LYS A 150 9.01 -1.71 19.47
N LEU A 151 8.83 -0.60 18.76
CA LEU A 151 7.56 0.11 18.62
C LEU A 151 6.65 -0.54 17.58
N VAL A 152 7.22 -1.36 16.69
CA VAL A 152 6.49 -2.14 15.68
C VAL A 152 7.09 -3.53 15.55
N ALA A 153 6.28 -4.49 15.13
CA ALA A 153 6.69 -5.87 14.91
C ALA A 153 5.94 -6.48 13.71
N ASN A 154 6.52 -7.51 13.08
CA ASN A 154 5.95 -8.14 11.88
C ASN A 154 4.51 -8.65 12.09
N ASN A 155 4.23 -9.23 13.26
CA ASN A 155 2.92 -9.78 13.60
C ASN A 155 1.81 -8.72 13.73
N GLY A 156 2.15 -7.44 13.81
CA GLY A 156 1.19 -6.35 13.82
C GLY A 156 0.68 -5.95 12.43
N PHE A 157 1.16 -6.60 11.35
CA PHE A 157 0.78 -6.31 9.98
C PHE A 157 0.02 -7.46 9.32
N SER A 158 -1.20 -7.22 8.84
CA SER A 158 -1.99 -8.24 8.15
C SER A 158 -1.33 -8.71 6.86
N ALA A 159 -0.55 -7.83 6.21
CA ALA A 159 0.24 -8.19 5.03
C ALA A 159 1.33 -9.24 5.32
N TRP A 160 1.91 -9.24 6.53
CA TRP A 160 2.87 -10.27 6.94
C TRP A 160 2.17 -11.63 7.10
N HIS A 161 1.01 -11.65 7.75
CA HIS A 161 0.21 -12.88 7.92
C HIS A 161 -0.20 -13.50 6.58
N ARG A 162 -0.52 -12.68 5.58
CA ARG A 162 -0.92 -13.14 4.23
C ARG A 162 0.25 -13.41 3.29
N HIS A 163 1.50 -13.11 3.69
CA HIS A 163 2.65 -13.12 2.77
C HIS A 163 2.91 -14.52 2.19
N ALA A 164 3.04 -15.54 3.04
CA ALA A 164 3.36 -16.90 2.60
C ALA A 164 2.29 -17.45 1.63
N THR A 165 1.02 -17.31 2.00
CA THR A 165 -0.12 -17.69 1.15
C THR A 165 -0.08 -16.96 -0.20
N ARG A 166 0.23 -15.66 -0.19
CA ARG A 166 0.32 -14.85 -1.41
C ARG A 166 1.51 -15.25 -2.30
N GLN A 167 2.66 -15.60 -1.72
CA GLN A 167 3.81 -16.09 -2.47
C GLN A 167 3.54 -17.45 -3.12
N ALA A 168 2.89 -18.36 -2.40
CA ALA A 168 2.47 -19.65 -2.95
C ALA A 168 1.51 -19.45 -4.13
N TYR A 169 0.49 -18.59 -3.97
CA TYR A 169 -0.43 -18.24 -5.05
C TYR A 169 0.30 -17.69 -6.28
N TYR A 170 1.24 -16.75 -6.11
CA TYR A 170 1.99 -16.19 -7.24
C TYR A 170 2.92 -17.18 -7.90
N THR A 171 3.51 -18.10 -7.13
CA THR A 171 4.34 -19.18 -7.66
C THR A 171 3.51 -20.12 -8.52
N THR A 172 2.39 -20.63 -7.99
CA THR A 172 1.47 -21.50 -8.75
C THR A 172 0.89 -20.79 -9.97
N GLN A 173 0.57 -19.50 -9.84
CA GLN A 173 0.11 -18.70 -10.97
C GLN A 173 1.16 -18.61 -12.07
N ARG A 174 2.42 -18.33 -11.72
CA ARG A 174 3.52 -18.27 -12.70
C ARG A 174 3.71 -19.61 -13.40
N GLU A 175 3.76 -20.71 -12.64
CA GLU A 175 3.87 -22.07 -13.19
C GLU A 175 2.71 -22.41 -14.12
N GLN A 176 1.48 -22.01 -13.76
CA GLN A 176 0.31 -22.17 -14.61
C GLN A 176 0.42 -21.37 -15.92
N TRP A 177 0.95 -20.15 -15.88
CA TRP A 177 1.19 -19.35 -17.09
C TRP A 177 2.26 -19.97 -17.98
N GLU A 178 3.38 -20.43 -17.40
CA GLU A 178 4.45 -21.12 -18.11
C GLU A 178 3.93 -22.41 -18.78
N TRP A 179 3.12 -23.19 -18.05
CA TRP A 179 2.46 -24.36 -18.60
C TRP A 179 1.52 -24.00 -19.76
N ALA A 180 0.69 -22.98 -19.60
CA ALA A 180 -0.28 -22.57 -20.61
C ALA A 180 0.42 -22.12 -21.90
N GLU A 181 1.49 -21.34 -21.78
CA GLU A 181 2.31 -20.90 -22.91
C GLU A 181 2.94 -22.11 -23.63
N ALA A 182 3.51 -23.06 -22.89
CA ALA A 182 4.10 -24.27 -23.46
C ALA A 182 3.06 -25.15 -24.16
N GLU A 183 1.87 -25.31 -23.59
CA GLU A 183 0.80 -26.13 -24.16
C GLU A 183 0.17 -25.50 -25.41
N MET A 184 0.01 -24.16 -25.42
CA MET A 184 -0.40 -23.43 -26.62
C MET A 184 0.63 -23.59 -27.75
N ALA A 185 1.92 -23.45 -27.46
CA ALA A 185 2.99 -23.64 -28.44
C ALA A 185 3.02 -25.07 -29.00
N LYS A 186 2.77 -26.08 -28.15
CA LYS A 186 2.74 -27.49 -28.54
C LYS A 186 1.51 -27.85 -29.39
N THR A 187 0.35 -27.32 -29.05
CA THR A 187 -0.93 -27.69 -29.67
C THR A 187 -1.35 -26.77 -30.81
N GLY A 188 -0.68 -25.63 -30.99
CA GLY A 188 -1.03 -24.60 -31.96
C GLY A 188 -2.35 -23.90 -31.65
N LYS A 189 -2.81 -23.95 -30.39
CA LYS A 189 -4.04 -23.28 -29.95
C LYS A 189 -3.75 -21.83 -29.58
N ASP A 190 -4.63 -20.93 -29.98
CA ASP A 190 -4.58 -19.51 -29.59
C ASP A 190 -5.16 -19.25 -28.18
N GLU A 191 -5.89 -20.22 -27.63
CA GLU A 191 -6.54 -20.11 -26.32
C GLU A 191 -6.47 -21.43 -25.53
N ILE A 192 -6.31 -21.32 -24.21
CA ILE A 192 -6.38 -22.44 -23.27
C ILE A 192 -7.08 -22.03 -21.98
N GLU A 193 -7.87 -22.96 -21.41
CA GLU A 193 -8.53 -22.74 -20.14
C GLU A 193 -7.57 -22.99 -18.97
N LEU A 194 -7.40 -21.97 -18.12
CA LEU A 194 -6.55 -22.07 -16.94
C LEU A 194 -7.31 -22.69 -15.75
N PRO A 195 -6.77 -23.73 -15.10
CA PRO A 195 -7.37 -24.28 -13.90
C PRO A 195 -7.52 -23.22 -12.79
N ILE A 196 -8.47 -23.45 -11.88
CA ILE A 196 -8.61 -22.60 -10.69
C ILE A 196 -7.40 -22.87 -9.78
N ILE A 197 -6.74 -21.80 -9.35
CA ILE A 197 -5.66 -21.88 -8.36
C ILE A 197 -6.31 -21.90 -6.98
N GLU A 198 -6.15 -23.00 -6.27
CA GLU A 198 -6.54 -23.14 -4.87
C GLU A 198 -5.27 -23.21 -4.02
N VAL A 199 -5.09 -22.24 -3.13
CA VAL A 199 -3.99 -22.22 -2.16
C VAL A 199 -4.60 -22.14 -0.78
N GLU A 200 -4.30 -23.13 0.05
CA GLU A 200 -4.68 -23.13 1.46
C GLU A 200 -4.00 -21.98 2.20
N GLN A 201 -4.63 -21.52 3.28
CA GLN A 201 -3.99 -20.51 4.12
C GLN A 201 -2.74 -21.10 4.78
N LEU A 202 -1.59 -20.58 4.39
CA LEU A 202 -0.29 -20.93 4.95
C LEU A 202 -0.01 -20.08 6.19
N PRO A 203 0.68 -20.64 7.21
CA PRO A 203 1.15 -19.85 8.34
C PRO A 203 2.12 -18.76 7.88
N PRO A 204 2.29 -17.68 8.67
CA PRO A 204 3.26 -16.64 8.36
C PRO A 204 4.69 -17.20 8.23
N ASP A 205 5.47 -16.66 7.29
CA ASP A 205 6.87 -17.04 7.11
C ASP A 205 7.74 -16.31 8.16
N GLU A 206 8.29 -17.08 9.11
CA GLU A 206 9.16 -16.56 10.17
C GLU A 206 10.44 -15.91 9.65
N ASN A 207 10.91 -16.30 8.45
CA ASN A 207 12.10 -15.74 7.84
C ASN A 207 11.83 -14.42 7.09
N TYR A 208 10.55 -14.08 6.87
CA TYR A 208 10.18 -12.86 6.16
C TYR A 208 10.12 -11.66 7.12
N ASP A 209 11.12 -10.80 7.05
CA ASP A 209 11.13 -9.52 7.76
C ASP A 209 10.31 -8.46 7.03
N HIS A 210 9.02 -8.41 7.36
CA HIS A 210 8.09 -7.44 6.77
C HIS A 210 8.43 -6.00 7.13
N VAL A 211 8.83 -5.73 8.38
CA VAL A 211 9.19 -4.37 8.81
C VAL A 211 10.41 -3.86 8.04
N GLN A 212 11.44 -4.69 7.83
CA GLN A 212 12.58 -4.33 6.98
C GLN A 212 12.15 -4.10 5.53
N PHE A 213 11.26 -4.95 4.99
CA PHE A 213 10.69 -4.71 3.66
C PHE A 213 9.99 -3.34 3.58
N LEU A 214 9.20 -2.95 4.57
CA LEU A 214 8.56 -1.63 4.62
C LEU A 214 9.59 -0.49 4.69
N ILE A 215 10.64 -0.61 5.50
CA ILE A 215 11.72 0.38 5.64
C ILE A 215 12.40 0.63 4.27
N ASP A 216 12.61 -0.40 3.47
CA ASP A 216 13.33 -0.30 2.20
C ASP A 216 12.50 0.27 1.04
N HIS A 217 11.16 0.18 1.12
CA HIS A 217 10.27 0.53 0.01
C HIS A 217 9.42 1.78 0.28
N THR A 218 8.91 1.97 1.50
CA THR A 218 7.98 3.07 1.82
C THR A 218 8.59 4.44 1.55
N ASN A 219 9.86 4.64 1.93
CA ASN A 219 10.55 5.90 1.69
C ASN A 219 10.78 6.18 0.18
N LYS A 220 10.92 5.13 -0.65
CA LYS A 220 11.05 5.31 -2.11
C LYS A 220 9.73 5.84 -2.69
N ILE A 221 8.60 5.21 -2.32
CA ILE A 221 7.27 5.64 -2.76
C ILE A 221 7.01 7.09 -2.34
N ARG A 222 7.26 7.42 -1.07
CA ARG A 222 7.09 8.79 -0.57
C ARG A 222 7.94 9.79 -1.36
N ASN A 223 9.20 9.47 -1.62
CA ASN A 223 10.09 10.35 -2.38
C ASN A 223 9.64 10.52 -3.83
N THR A 224 9.12 9.48 -4.48
CA THR A 224 8.52 9.57 -5.82
C THR A 224 7.42 10.63 -5.85
N TYR A 225 6.53 10.64 -4.86
CA TYR A 225 5.51 11.69 -4.76
C TYR A 225 6.08 13.08 -4.47
N ALA A 226 7.09 13.18 -3.61
CA ALA A 226 7.73 14.46 -3.27
C ALA A 226 8.48 15.10 -4.45
N HIS A 227 9.03 14.28 -5.35
CA HIS A 227 9.67 14.74 -6.58
C HIS A 227 8.68 14.97 -7.74
N GLY A 228 7.43 14.58 -7.55
CA GLY A 228 6.42 14.53 -8.60
C GLY A 228 6.52 13.23 -9.40
N THR A 229 5.37 12.68 -9.75
CA THR A 229 5.24 11.53 -10.65
C THR A 229 4.14 11.81 -11.66
N ALA A 230 4.37 11.41 -12.91
CA ALA A 230 3.35 11.44 -13.97
C ALA A 230 2.54 10.13 -14.03
N MET A 231 2.94 9.11 -13.28
CA MET A 231 2.26 7.81 -13.27
C MET A 231 1.02 7.87 -12.37
N LEU A 232 -0.16 7.64 -12.93
CA LEU A 232 -1.42 7.52 -12.20
C LEU A 232 -1.78 6.05 -11.96
N HIS A 233 -2.24 5.72 -10.75
CA HIS A 233 -2.77 4.39 -10.43
C HIS A 233 -3.79 4.43 -9.29
N ASP A 234 -4.63 3.42 -9.22
CA ASP A 234 -5.69 3.24 -8.22
C ASP A 234 -5.29 2.28 -7.07
N GLN A 235 -4.16 1.57 -7.21
CA GLN A 235 -3.68 0.55 -6.28
C GLN A 235 -3.06 1.13 -4.99
N VAL A 236 -3.82 1.97 -4.27
CA VAL A 236 -3.32 2.73 -3.11
C VAL A 236 -3.83 2.22 -1.76
N LEU A 237 -4.83 1.32 -1.74
CA LEU A 237 -5.41 0.78 -0.49
C LEU A 237 -4.39 0.07 0.39
N GLY A 238 -3.40 -0.60 -0.22
CA GLY A 238 -2.31 -1.23 0.54
C GLY A 238 -1.52 -0.24 1.38
N SER A 239 -1.39 1.01 0.94
CA SER A 239 -0.77 2.09 1.73
C SER A 239 -1.65 2.53 2.89
N PHE A 240 -2.99 2.51 2.75
CA PHE A 240 -3.90 2.80 3.87
C PHE A 240 -3.87 1.73 4.94
N GLU A 241 -3.94 0.45 4.55
CA GLU A 241 -3.80 -0.70 5.44
C GLU A 241 -2.48 -0.60 6.21
N MET A 242 -1.36 -0.56 5.50
CA MET A 242 -0.02 -0.50 6.08
C MET A 242 0.15 0.70 7.03
N VAL A 243 -0.28 1.90 6.63
CA VAL A 243 -0.15 3.09 7.49
C VAL A 243 -1.04 2.99 8.73
N SER A 244 -2.28 2.49 8.61
CA SER A 244 -3.13 2.29 9.80
C SER A 244 -2.51 1.31 10.79
N GLU A 245 -2.05 0.16 10.31
CA GLU A 245 -1.42 -0.87 11.15
C GLU A 245 -0.14 -0.36 11.81
N PHE A 246 0.68 0.38 11.05
CA PHE A 246 1.92 0.96 11.58
C PHE A 246 1.61 1.98 12.68
N ILE A 247 0.72 2.95 12.41
CA ILE A 247 0.36 4.00 13.39
C ILE A 247 -0.30 3.38 14.62
N ASN A 248 -1.18 2.40 14.45
CA ASN A 248 -1.84 1.74 15.58
C ASN A 248 -0.85 1.03 16.50
N GLN A 249 0.20 0.40 15.95
CA GLN A 249 1.29 -0.18 16.75
C GLN A 249 2.13 0.90 17.46
N LEU A 250 2.36 2.07 16.84
CA LEU A 250 3.11 3.16 17.47
C LEU A 250 2.43 3.66 18.77
N TYR A 251 1.10 3.62 18.82
CA TYR A 251 0.29 4.15 19.92
C TYR A 251 -0.48 3.06 20.70
N SER A 252 -0.14 1.79 20.54
CA SER A 252 -0.69 0.73 21.39
C SER A 252 -0.05 0.79 22.78
N ASP A 253 -0.88 0.59 23.82
CA ASP A 253 -0.36 0.36 25.17
C ASP A 253 0.53 -0.87 25.14
N ARG A 254 1.77 -0.73 25.63
CA ARG A 254 2.67 -1.87 25.77
C ARG A 254 2.22 -2.66 27.00
N GLU A 255 1.83 -3.92 26.81
CA GLU A 255 1.83 -4.92 27.89
C GLU A 255 3.26 -5.22 28.34
#